data_AF-A0A4R6TE78-F1
#
_entry.id   AF-A0A4R6TE78-F1
#
_cell.length_a   1.000
_cell.length_b   1.000
_cell.length_c   1.000
_cell.angle_alpha   90.00
_cell.angle_beta   90.00
_cell.angle_gamma   90.00
#
_symmetry.space_group_name_H-M   'P 1'
#
loop_
_entity.id
_entity.type
_entity.pdbx_description
1 polymer ?
#
loop_
_entity_poly.entity_id
_entity_poly.type
_entity_poly.pdbx_seq_one_letter_code
_entity_poly.pdbx_strand_id
1 'polypeptide(L)' 'MTEGNNIEYLLRQIEDKSDFMIKLSEKNGRKVNTMKNHWFSKASNYGVPDEELGSTIDFMQKYIQKQNGVPQEN' A
#
# COMPACT_ATOMS: atom_id res chain seq x y z
N MET A 1 -16.24 -7.41 4.06
CA MET A 1 -15.16 -6.68 3.35
C MET A 1 -14.72 -7.57 2.20
N THR A 2 -14.78 -7.08 0.96
CA THR A 2 -14.21 -7.75 -0.20
C THR A 2 -12.70 -7.84 -0.03
N GLU A 3 -12.11 -9.00 -0.32
CA GLU A 3 -10.67 -9.27 -0.12
C GLU A 3 -9.76 -8.24 -0.81
N GLY A 4 -10.23 -7.61 -1.88
CA GLY A 4 -9.51 -6.59 -2.65
C GLY A 4 -9.20 -5.28 -1.90
N ASN A 5 -9.84 -4.98 -0.76
CA ASN A 5 -9.60 -3.76 0.01
C ASN A 5 -8.84 -4.02 1.33
N ASN A 6 -8.39 -5.26 1.57
CA ASN A 6 -7.65 -5.58 2.78
C ASN A 6 -6.17 -5.22 2.61
N ILE A 7 -5.66 -4.25 3.38
CA ILE A 7 -4.26 -3.79 3.32
C ILE A 7 -3.27 -4.93 3.58
N GLU A 8 -3.55 -5.82 4.54
CA GLU A 8 -2.66 -6.96 4.81
C GLU A 8 -2.57 -7.88 3.59
N TYR A 9 -3.70 -8.16 2.95
CA TYR A 9 -3.74 -8.95 1.73
C TYR A 9 -2.94 -8.29 0.60
N LEU A 10 -3.20 -7.01 0.32
CA LEU A 10 -2.50 -6.27 -0.74
C LEU A 10 -0.99 -6.18 -0.47
N LEU A 11 -0.58 -5.93 0.77
CA LEU A 11 0.84 -5.83 1.14
C LEU A 11 1.59 -7.16 0.94
N ARG A 12 0.90 -8.30 1.08
CA ARG A 12 1.46 -9.62 0.81
C ARG A 12 1.68 -9.89 -0.68
N GLN A 13 0.86 -9.29 -1.54
CA GLN A 13 1.00 -9.40 -3.00
C GLN A 13 2.18 -8.56 -3.53
N ILE A 14 2.61 -7.53 -2.81
CA ILE A 14 3.72 -6.67 -3.22
C ILE A 14 5.05 -7.40 -3.02
N GLU A 15 5.75 -7.63 -4.13
CA GLU A 15 7.06 -8.30 -4.16
C GLU A 15 8.16 -7.41 -3.55
N ASP A 16 8.43 -6.26 -4.16
CA ASP A 16 9.41 -5.30 -3.66
C ASP A 16 8.75 -4.28 -2.71
N LYS A 17 8.73 -4.64 -1.43
CA LYS A 17 8.19 -3.78 -0.36
C LYS A 17 9.03 -2.52 -0.13
N SER A 18 10.32 -2.53 -0.48
CA SER A 18 11.18 -1.37 -0.26
C SER A 18 10.88 -0.28 -1.27
N ASP A 19 10.82 -0.64 -2.56
CA ASP A 19 10.43 0.29 -3.64
C ASP A 19 9.00 0.81 -3.44
N PHE A 20 8.06 -0.08 -3.11
CA PHE A 20 6.68 0.30 -2.79
C PHE A 20 6.62 1.35 -1.69
N MET A 21 7.34 1.16 -0.58
CA MET A 21 7.33 2.10 0.54
C MET A 21 7.93 3.44 0.17
N ILE A 22 8.96 3.47 -0.67
CA ILE A 22 9.56 4.72 -1.17
C ILE A 22 8.53 5.47 -2.02
N LYS A 23 7.87 4.81 -2.98
CA LYS A 23 6.90 5.47 -3.85
C LYS A 23 5.64 5.91 -3.11
N LEU A 24 5.15 5.11 -2.17
CA LEU A 24 4.04 5.52 -1.30
C LEU A 24 4.43 6.70 -0.41
N SER A 25 5.69 6.76 0.03
CA SER A 25 6.25 7.86 0.84
C SER A 25 6.21 9.16 0.07
N GLU A 26 6.65 9.12 -1.19
CA GLU A 26 6.62 10.26 -2.11
C GLU A 26 5.19 10.71 -2.42
N LYS A 27 4.26 9.77 -2.62
CA LYS A 27 2.85 10.07 -2.90
C LYS A 27 2.13 10.75 -1.74
N ASN A 28 2.30 10.22 -0.52
CA ASN A 28 1.56 10.67 0.66
C ASN A 28 2.33 11.73 1.48
N GLY A 29 3.57 12.07 1.08
CA GLY A 29 4.43 12.99 1.83
C GLY A 29 4.79 12.50 3.24
N ARG A 30 4.66 11.20 3.51
CA ARG A 30 4.94 10.58 4.81
C ARG A 30 6.26 9.86 4.78
N LYS A 31 7.04 9.91 5.87
CA LYS A 31 8.32 9.17 5.95
C LYS A 31 8.09 7.66 5.84
N VAL A 32 8.92 6.97 5.05
CA VAL A 32 8.96 5.49 4.95
C VAL A 32 8.91 4.82 6.32
N ASN A 33 9.74 5.29 7.26
CA ASN A 33 9.82 4.71 8.60
C ASN A 33 8.49 4.83 9.37
N THR A 34 7.77 5.94 9.19
CA THR A 34 6.46 6.14 9.81
C THR A 34 5.45 5.13 9.27
N MET A 35 5.40 4.96 7.94
CA MET A 35 4.46 4.02 7.34
C MET A 35 4.79 2.57 7.72
N LYS A 36 6.08 2.19 7.71
CA LYS A 36 6.51 0.84 8.10
C LYS A 36 6.12 0.49 9.54
N ASN A 37 6.30 1.42 10.47
CA ASN A 37 6.08 1.17 11.90
C ASN A 37 4.64 1.42 12.37
N HIS A 38 3.86 2.26 11.68
CA HIS A 38 2.50 2.62 12.11
C HIS A 38 1.42 2.08 11.16
N TRP A 39 1.62 2.21 9.85
CA TRP A 39 0.58 1.86 8.87
C TRP A 39 0.61 0.38 8.51
N PHE A 40 1.80 -0.17 8.30
CA PHE A 40 2.02 -1.53 7.82
C PHE A 40 2.62 -2.46 8.87
N SER A 41 2.62 -2.04 10.13
CA SER A 41 3.14 -2.83 11.23
C SER A 41 2.07 -3.75 11.79
N LYS A 42 2.39 -5.06 11.85
CA LYS A 42 1.57 -6.05 12.56
C LYS A 42 1.42 -5.70 14.04
N ALA A 43 2.47 -5.16 14.66
CA ALA A 43 2.45 -4.78 16.08
C ALA A 43 1.49 -3.61 16.37
N SER A 44 1.10 -2.85 15.35
CA SER A 44 0.17 -1.72 15.47
C SER A 44 -1.20 -2.00 14.82
N ASN A 45 -1.53 -3.27 14.55
CA ASN A 45 -2.79 -3.69 13.94
C ASN A 45 -3.12 -3.01 12.59
N TYR A 46 -2.12 -2.79 11.73
CA TYR A 46 -2.30 -2.23 10.38
C TYR A 46 -3.23 -1.00 10.35
N GLY A 47 -2.73 0.17 10.76
CA GLY A 47 -3.53 1.39 10.89
C GLY A 47 -3.13 2.48 9.93
N VAL A 48 -3.59 2.41 8.67
CA VAL A 48 -3.56 3.57 7.77
C VAL A 48 -4.68 4.53 8.21
N PRO A 49 -4.42 5.84 8.42
CA PRO A 49 -5.45 6.81 8.76
C PRO A 49 -6.59 6.81 7.73
N ASP A 50 -7.85 6.97 8.17
CA ASP A 50 -9.02 6.94 7.28
C ASP A 50 -8.92 7.92 6.10
N GLU A 51 -8.33 9.11 6.33
CA GLU A 51 -8.09 10.13 5.30
C GLU A 51 -7.18 9.64 4.16
N GLU A 52 -6.22 8.76 4.49
CA GLU A 52 -5.21 8.23 3.58
C GLU A 52 -5.53 6.80 3.13
N LEU A 53 -6.55 6.17 3.71
CA LEU A 53 -6.88 4.77 3.51
C LEU A 53 -7.27 4.50 2.06
N GLY A 54 -8.17 5.31 1.51
CA GLY A 54 -8.64 5.17 0.13
C GLY A 54 -7.51 5.34 -0.90
N SER A 55 -6.69 6.37 -0.74
CA SER A 55 -5.56 6.64 -1.64
C SER A 55 -4.47 5.58 -1.54
N THR A 56 -4.25 5.03 -0.35
CA THR A 56 -3.28 3.95 -0.10
C THR A 56 -3.75 2.64 -0.74
N ILE A 57 -5.02 2.27 -0.58
CA ILE A 57 -5.58 1.05 -1.21
C ILE A 57 -5.52 1.16 -2.73
N ASP A 58 -5.94 2.29 -3.32
CA ASP A 58 -5.87 2.53 -4.76
C ASP A 58 -4.42 2.40 -5.27
N PHE A 59 -3.48 3.01 -4.54
CA PHE A 59 -2.06 2.92 -4.89
C PHE A 59 -1.52 1.49 -4.81
N MET A 60 -1.86 0.74 -3.76
CA MET A 60 -1.46 -0.66 -3.62
C MET A 60 -2.01 -1.51 -4.76
N GLN A 61 -3.29 -1.36 -5.11
CA GLN A 61 -3.91 -2.08 -6.21
C GLN A 61 -3.23 -1.77 -7.55
N LYS A 62 -2.97 -0.50 -7.85
CA LYS A 62 -2.24 -0.08 -9.07
C LYS A 62 -0.82 -0.61 -9.11
N TYR A 63 -0.12 -0.57 -7.97
CA TYR A 63 1.22 -1.13 -7.85
C TYR A 63 1.21 -2.62 -8.15
N ILE A 64 0.22 -3.36 -7.62
CA ILE A 64 0.04 -4.80 -7.85
C ILE A 64 -0.28 -5.11 -9.31
N GLN A 65 -1.14 -4.32 -9.95
CA GLN A 65 -1.43 -4.47 -11.37
C GLN A 65 -0.19 -4.25 -12.24
N LYS A 66 0.62 -3.24 -11.90
CA LYS A 66 1.85 -2.91 -12.61
C LYS A 66 2.91 -4.01 -12.50
N GLN A 67 3.13 -4.59 -11.31
CA GLN A 67 4.06 -5.72 -11.15
C GLN A 67 3.58 -6.96 -11.92
N ASN A 68 2.27 -7.19 -11.99
CA ASN A 68 1.69 -8.33 -12.70
C ASN A 68 1.65 -8.14 -14.23
N GLY A 69 2.16 -7.01 -14.74
CA GLY A 69 2.13 -6.70 -16.17
C GLY A 69 0.73 -6.52 -16.75
N VAL A 70 -0.28 -6.30 -15.90
CA VAL A 70 -1.66 -6.05 -16.34
C VAL A 70 -1.69 -4.66 -16.96
N PRO A 71 -2.06 -4.50 -18.25
CA PRO A 71 -2.20 -3.19 -18.87
C PRO A 71 -3.20 -2.37 -18.07
N GLN A 72 -2.82 -1.15 -17.68
CA GLN A 72 -3.78 -0.18 -17.17
C GLN A 72 -4.65 0.22 -18.36
N GLU A 73 -5.85 -0.35 -18.48
CA GLU A 73 -6.85 0.12 -19.44
C GLU A 73 -7.21 1.55 -19.04
N ASN A 74 -6.87 2.50 -19.92
CA ASN A 74 -7.18 3.93 -19.79
C ASN A 74 -8.67 4.18 -19.98
#